data_AF-A0A4R9BRX2-F1
#
_entry.id   AF-A0A4R9BRX2-F1
#
_cell.length_a   1.000
_cell.length_b   1.000
_cell.length_c   1.000
_cell.angle_alpha   90.00
_cell.angle_beta   90.00
_cell.angle_gamma   90.00
#
_symmetry.space_group_name_H-M   'P 1'
#
loop_
_entity.id
_entity.type
_entity.pdbx_description
1 polymer ?
#
loop_
_entity_poly.entity_id
_entity_poly.type
_entity_poly.pdbx_seq_one_letter_code
_entity_poly.pdbx_strand_id
1 'polypeptide(L)'
;MIPGCTTPARWCEVHHVMPHHQGGPTNIDNGCLLCWFHHHTIDTSGWNIRMINGRPQIRGPVLWDPTQTWRPAHTHRANTPSPEPYWRT
;
A
#
# COMPACT_ATOMS: atom_id res chain seq x y z
N MET A 1 -4.00 -0.79 1.53
CA MET A 1 -3.04 0.32 1.74
C MET A 1 -3.69 1.70 1.80
N ILE A 2 -4.75 1.96 1.04
CA ILE A 2 -5.50 3.22 1.14
C ILE A 2 -6.10 3.38 2.55
N PRO A 3 -5.93 4.53 3.22
CA PRO A 3 -6.49 4.79 4.55
C PRO A 3 -8.01 4.56 4.57
N GLY A 4 -8.50 3.90 5.61
CA GLY A 4 -9.91 3.51 5.73
C GLY A 4 -10.31 2.25 4.96
N CYS A 5 -9.46 1.72 4.07
CA CYS A 5 -9.71 0.43 3.43
C CYS A 5 -9.32 -0.72 4.37
N THR A 6 -10.29 -1.55 4.74
CA THR A 6 -10.12 -2.68 5.67
C THR A 6 -10.06 -4.05 4.96
N THR A 7 -10.04 -4.07 3.62
CA THR A 7 -9.96 -5.31 2.84
C THR A 7 -8.70 -6.12 3.22
N PRO A 8 -8.85 -7.41 3.58
CA PRO A 8 -7.72 -8.28 3.86
C PRO A 8 -6.77 -8.43 2.67
N ALA A 9 -5.47 -8.56 2.94
CA ALA A 9 -4.43 -8.70 1.91
C ALA A 9 -4.67 -9.88 0.93
N ARG A 10 -5.31 -10.97 1.40
CA ARG A 10 -5.65 -12.13 0.56
C ARG A 10 -6.70 -11.84 -0.53
N TRP A 11 -7.39 -10.71 -0.44
CA TRP A 11 -8.37 -10.22 -1.42
C TRP A 11 -7.84 -9.00 -2.17
N CYS A 12 -6.57 -8.66 -1.97
CA CYS A 12 -5.90 -7.62 -2.73
C CYS A 12 -5.25 -8.20 -3.97
N GLU A 13 -5.12 -7.34 -4.97
CA GLU A 13 -4.42 -7.56 -6.22
C GLU A 13 -3.05 -6.86 -6.13
N VAL A 14 -2.07 -7.41 -6.86
CA VAL A 14 -0.75 -6.78 -6.99
C VAL A 14 -0.85 -5.67 -8.03
N HIS A 15 -0.40 -4.48 -7.64
CA HIS A 15 -0.35 -3.30 -8.47
C HIS A 15 1.10 -2.85 -8.67
N HIS A 16 1.49 -2.61 -9.92
CA HIS A 16 2.75 -1.96 -10.25
C HIS A 16 2.65 -0.45 -10.05
N VAL A 17 3.46 0.11 -9.16
CA VAL A 17 3.48 1.55 -8.87
C VAL A 17 3.98 2.37 -10.07
N MET A 18 5.04 1.89 -10.73
CA MET A 18 5.39 2.27 -12.09
C MET A 18 4.75 1.25 -13.04
N PRO A 19 3.81 1.64 -13.92
CA PRO A 19 3.11 0.70 -14.77
C PRO A 19 4.05 -0.15 -15.62
N HIS A 20 3.75 -1.44 -15.75
CA HIS A 20 4.59 -2.37 -16.50
C HIS A 20 4.78 -1.93 -17.97
N HIS A 21 3.71 -1.44 -18.61
CA HIS A 21 3.74 -0.95 -20.00
C HIS A 21 4.61 0.32 -20.18
N GLN A 22 4.97 1.00 -19.10
CA GLN A 22 5.91 2.14 -19.10
C GLN A 22 7.34 1.72 -18.73
N GLY A 23 7.63 0.42 -18.71
CA GLY A 23 8.94 -0.13 -18.34
C GLY A 23 9.10 -0.42 -16.84
N GLY A 24 8.03 -0.36 -16.05
CA GLY A 24 8.06 -0.70 -14.63
C GLY A 24 8.49 -2.17 -14.40
N PRO A 25 9.48 -2.43 -13.54
CA PRO A 25 9.95 -3.79 -13.27
C PRO A 25 8.90 -4.60 -12.50
N THR A 26 8.87 -5.91 -12.74
CA THR A 26 8.04 -6.85 -11.96
C THR A 26 8.87 -7.39 -10.80
N ASN A 27 8.93 -6.62 -9.71
CA ASN A 27 9.58 -7.02 -8.47
C ASN A 27 8.88 -6.38 -7.26
N ILE A 28 9.27 -6.79 -6.06
CA ILE A 28 8.68 -6.30 -4.81
C ILE A 28 8.95 -4.80 -4.57
N ASP A 29 10.00 -4.24 -5.16
CA ASP A 29 10.35 -2.83 -5.01
C ASP A 29 9.45 -1.90 -5.84
N ASN A 30 8.71 -2.45 -6.81
CA ASN A 30 7.72 -1.74 -7.64
C ASN A 30 6.28 -2.25 -7.43
N GLY A 31 6.08 -3.26 -6.59
CA GLY A 31 4.78 -3.88 -6.34
C GLY A 31 4.14 -3.44 -5.03
N CYS A 32 2.83 -3.23 -5.03
CA CYS A 32 2.05 -3.02 -3.81
C CYS A 32 0.67 -3.70 -3.87
N LEU A 33 -0.02 -3.82 -2.74
CA LEU A 33 -1.31 -4.51 -2.64
C LEU A 33 -2.48 -3.52 -2.51
N LEU A 34 -3.40 -3.58 -3.48
CA LEU A 34 -4.64 -2.81 -3.48
C LEU A 34 -5.85 -3.76 -3.51
N CYS A 35 -6.94 -3.42 -2.83
CA CYS A 35 -8.19 -4.16 -3.04
C CYS A 35 -8.69 -3.92 -4.47
N TRP A 36 -9.53 -4.82 -4.99
CA TRP A 36 -10.10 -4.71 -6.33
C TRP A 36 -10.59 -3.29 -6.67
N PHE A 37 -11.42 -2.68 -5.82
CA PHE A 37 -11.94 -1.33 -6.04
C PHE A 37 -10.84 -0.27 -6.18
N HIS A 38 -9.88 -0.23 -5.24
CA HIS A 38 -8.81 0.77 -5.30
C HIS A 38 -7.82 0.48 -6.42
N HIS A 39 -7.61 -0.78 -6.79
CA HIS A 39 -6.74 -1.14 -7.90
C HIS A 39 -7.27 -0.58 -9.23
N HIS A 40 -8.58 -0.65 -9.45
CA HIS A 40 -9.21 -0.17 -10.67
C HIS A 40 -9.45 1.36 -10.69
N THR A 41 -9.34 2.03 -9.54
CA THR A 41 -9.60 3.47 -9.42
C THR A 41 -8.35 4.27 -9.05
N ILE A 42 -7.19 3.64 -8.86
CA ILE A 42 -6.00 4.33 -8.35
C ILE A 42 -5.58 5.50 -9.26
N ASP A 43 -5.68 5.31 -10.57
CA ASP A 43 -5.27 6.31 -11.56
C ASP A 43 -6.22 7.53 -11.64
N THR A 44 -7.45 7.40 -11.16
CA THR A 44 -8.50 8.43 -11.30
C THR A 44 -8.98 9.00 -9.97
N SER A 45 -8.79 8.28 -8.87
CA SER A 45 -9.27 8.65 -7.52
C SER A 45 -8.47 9.77 -6.85
N GLY A 46 -7.35 10.19 -7.46
CA GLY A 46 -6.45 11.20 -6.92
C GLY A 46 -5.55 10.71 -5.78
N TRP A 47 -5.61 9.41 -5.45
CA TRP A 47 -4.61 8.76 -4.62
C TRP A 47 -3.33 8.55 -5.42
N ASN A 48 -2.18 8.76 -4.79
CA ASN A 48 -0.89 8.44 -5.40
C ASN A 48 -0.07 7.51 -4.51
N ILE A 49 0.77 6.70 -5.15
CA ILE A 49 1.64 5.73 -4.50
C ILE A 49 3.06 5.97 -4.99
N ARG A 50 4.04 5.83 -4.09
CA ARG A 50 5.46 5.72 -4.43
C ARG A 50 6.12 4.65 -3.59
N MET A 51 7.21 4.08 -4.07
CA MET A 51 8.01 3.10 -3.34
C MET A 51 9.28 3.77 -2.81
N ILE A 52 9.60 3.57 -1.53
CA ILE A 52 10.82 4.03 -0.88
C ILE A 52 11.43 2.84 -0.15
N ASN A 53 12.60 2.37 -0.60
CA ASN A 53 13.31 1.22 -0.03
C ASN A 53 12.41 -0.02 0.15
N GLY A 54 11.70 -0.41 -0.92
CA GLY A 54 10.77 -1.55 -0.92
C GLY A 54 9.47 -1.34 -0.11
N ARG A 55 9.19 -0.11 0.35
CA ARG A 55 8.00 0.20 1.15
C ARG A 55 7.10 1.23 0.46
N PRO A 56 5.79 0.97 0.34
CA PRO A 56 4.87 1.93 -0.25
C PRO A 56 4.63 3.11 0.70
N GLN A 57 4.66 4.31 0.11
CA GLN A 57 4.10 5.52 0.69
C GLN A 57 2.88 5.94 -0.14
N ILE A 58 1.91 6.54 0.54
CA ILE A 58 0.65 6.99 -0.03
C ILE A 58 0.52 8.50 0.11
N ARG A 59 -0.15 9.12 -0.84
CA ARG A 59 -0.60 10.51 -0.79
C ARG A 59 -2.06 10.55 -1.20
N GLY A 60 -2.90 11.21 -0.41
CA GLY A 60 -4.34 11.27 -0.69
C GLY A 60 -4.70 12.35 -1.70
N PRO A 61 -5.96 12.38 -2.18
CA PRO A 61 -6.47 13.47 -3.00
C PRO A 61 -6.63 14.76 -2.18
N VAL A 62 -6.56 15.93 -2.84
CA VAL A 62 -6.51 17.25 -2.19
C VAL A 62 -7.67 17.51 -1.22
N LEU A 63 -8.88 17.06 -1.55
CA LEU A 63 -10.05 17.23 -0.69
C LEU A 63 -9.96 16.42 0.61
N TRP A 64 -9.19 15.33 0.63
CA TRP A 64 -9.00 14.47 1.80
C TRP A 64 -7.71 14.79 2.56
N ASP A 65 -6.63 15.07 1.82
CA ASP A 65 -5.34 15.52 2.36
C ASP A 65 -4.90 16.81 1.66
N PRO A 66 -5.34 17.98 2.17
CA PRO A 66 -4.96 19.28 1.63
C PRO A 66 -3.45 19.51 1.62
N THR A 67 -2.72 18.85 2.52
CA THR A 67 -1.27 18.97 2.62
C THR A 67 -0.53 18.16 1.56
N GLN A 68 -1.20 17.23 0.86
CA GLN A 68 -0.59 16.38 -0.16
C GLN A 68 0.69 15.68 0.35
N THR A 69 0.66 15.24 1.60
CA THR A 69 1.85 14.72 2.29
C THR A 69 1.98 13.22 2.05
N TRP A 70 3.15 12.80 1.59
CA TRP A 70 3.51 11.39 1.49
C TRP A 70 3.65 10.76 2.89
N ARG A 71 2.87 9.73 3.17
CA ARG A 71 2.90 8.99 4.45
C ARG A 71 3.18 7.52 4.19
N PRO A 72 3.94 6.83 5.07
CA PRO A 72 4.06 5.37 4.99
C PRO A 72 2.68 4.70 4.97
N ALA A 73 2.52 3.67 4.15
CA ALA A 73 1.33 2.82 4.24
C ALA A 73 1.27 2.09 5.59
N HIS A 74 0.11 1.54 5.94
CA HIS A 74 -0.08 0.78 7.17
C HIS A 74 1.01 -0.30 7.35
N THR A 75 1.45 -0.46 8.60
CA THR A 75 2.39 -1.49 9.00
C THR A 75 1.79 -2.88 8.79
N HIS A 76 2.56 -3.77 8.17
CA HIS A 76 2.19 -5.18 8.04
C HIS A 76 2.29 -5.90 9.39
N ARG A 77 1.38 -6.85 9.66
CA ARG A 77 1.37 -7.67 10.88
C ARG A 77 2.71 -8.32 11.17
N ALA A 78 3.44 -8.84 10.16
CA ALA A 78 4.73 -9.49 10.44
C ALA A 78 5.82 -8.53 10.95
N ASN A 79 5.61 -7.21 10.88
CA ASN A 79 6.49 -6.24 11.55
C ASN A 79 6.08 -5.99 13.01
N THR A 80 5.02 -6.63 13.50
CA THR A 80 4.60 -6.58 14.90
C THR A 80 5.11 -7.83 15.61
N PRO A 81 5.95 -7.72 16.66
CA PRO A 81 6.35 -8.87 17.45
C PRO A 81 5.12 -9.60 17.99
N SER A 82 5.10 -10.92 17.86
CA SER A 82 4.13 -11.74 18.59
C SER A 82 4.34 -11.53 20.09
N PRO A 83 3.29 -11.41 20.92
CA PRO A 83 3.46 -11.48 22.36
C PRO A 83 4.15 -12.79 22.75
N GLU A 84 4.98 -12.75 23.79
CA GLU A 84 5.58 -13.95 24.39
C GLU A 84 4.47 -14.98 24.68
N PRO A 85 4.59 -16.22 24.17
CA PRO A 85 3.54 -17.20 24.38
C PRO A 85 3.48 -17.62 25.86
N TYR A 86 2.26 -17.82 26.37
CA TYR A 86 2.02 -18.10 27.80
C TYR A 86 2.70 -19.37 28.34
N TRP A 87 3.18 -20.27 27.49
CA TRP A 87 3.88 -21.48 27.89
C TRP A 87 5.38 -21.27 28.19
N ARG A 88 5.90 -20.05 27.98
CA ARG A 88 7.31 -19.69 28.25
C ARG A 88 7.57 -19.07 29.64
N THR A 89 6.55 -19.00 30.49
CA THR A 89 6.61 -18.53 31.90
C THR A 89 6.22 -19.64 32.86
#